data_AF-A0A5B6VNL5-F1
#
_entry.id   AF-A0A5B6VNL5-F1
#
_cell.length_a   1.000
_cell.length_b   1.000
_cell.length_c   1.000
_cell.angle_alpha   90.00
_cell.angle_beta   90.00
_cell.angle_gamma   90.00
#
_symmetry.space_group_name_H-M   'P 1'
#
loop_
_entity.id
_entity.type
_entity.pdbx_description
1 polymer ?
#
loop_
_entity_poly.entity_id
_entity_poly.type
_entity_poly.pdbx_seq_one_letter_code
_entity_poly.pdbx_strand_id
1 'polypeptide(L)' 'MLDFEENLEIPILLGRPFLTIYRATIDVGRGELIMDIKGETKVFKCVKPESKSEEALPSQAK' A
#
# COMPACT_ATOMS: atom_id res chain seq x y z
N MET A 1 -0.17 -27.52 -6.27
CA MET A 1 -1.21 -26.47 -6.18
C MET A 1 -0.68 -25.42 -5.23
N LEU A 2 -0.71 -24.15 -5.61
CA LEU A 2 -0.38 -23.06 -4.69
C LEU A 2 -1.69 -22.72 -3.98
N ASP A 3 -1.85 -23.21 -2.75
CA ASP A 3 -3.03 -22.89 -1.94
C ASP A 3 -2.98 -21.39 -1.61
N PHE A 4 -3.90 -20.65 -2.21
CA PHE A 4 -4.14 -19.24 -1.93
C PHE A 4 -5.18 -19.17 -0.83
N GLU A 5 -4.75 -18.81 0.39
CA GLU A 5 -5.65 -18.52 1.51
C GLU A 5 -6.62 -17.38 1.11
N GLU A 6 -7.92 -17.62 1.24
CA GLU A 6 -9.05 -16.81 0.75
C GLU A 6 -9.27 -15.47 1.51
N ASN A 7 -8.21 -14.74 1.82
CA ASN A 7 -8.29 -13.41 2.47
C ASN A 7 -7.49 -12.33 1.72
N LEU A 8 -7.47 -12.42 0.39
CA LEU A 8 -6.70 -11.54 -0.47
C LEU A 8 -7.68 -10.76 -1.35
N GLU A 9 -7.93 -9.49 -1.00
CA GLU A 9 -8.23 -8.48 -2.02
C GLU A 9 -7.20 -8.68 -3.12
N ILE A 10 -7.64 -9.19 -4.28
CA ILE A 10 -6.71 -9.60 -5.34
C ILE A 10 -5.84 -8.38 -5.67
N PRO A 11 -4.51 -8.44 -5.43
CA PRO A 11 -3.67 -7.27 -5.57
C PRO A 11 -3.65 -6.86 -7.05
N ILE A 12 -4.07 -5.62 -7.32
CA ILE A 12 -4.06 -5.08 -8.68
C ILE A 12 -2.61 -4.76 -9.06
N LEU A 13 -2.11 -5.43 -10.10
CA LEU A 13 -0.80 -5.12 -10.66
C LEU A 13 -0.92 -3.97 -11.68
N LEU A 14 -0.47 -2.79 -11.29
CA LEU A 14 -0.41 -1.63 -12.19
C LEU A 14 0.84 -1.68 -13.06
N GLY A 15 0.69 -2.17 -14.29
CA GLY A 15 1.76 -2.16 -15.28
C GLY A 15 2.12 -0.77 -15.78
N ARG A 16 3.26 -0.68 -16.50
CA ARG A 16 3.73 0.57 -17.13
C ARG A 16 2.68 1.28 -18.00
N PRO A 17 1.86 0.59 -18.83
CA PRO A 17 0.84 1.27 -19.62
C PRO A 17 -0.14 2.07 -18.75
N PHE A 18 -0.56 1.52 -17.60
CA PHE A 18 -1.46 2.19 -16.67
C PHE A 18 -0.77 3.38 -16.00
N LEU A 19 0.47 3.17 -15.52
CA LEU A 19 1.26 4.23 -14.90
C LEU A 19 1.54 5.41 -15.86
N THR A 20 1.79 5.13 -17.14
CA THR A 20 2.01 6.16 -18.16
C THR A 20 0.76 7.00 -18.40
N ILE A 21 -0.43 6.40 -18.42
CA ILE A 21 -1.70 7.13 -18.64
C ILE A 21 -1.89 8.21 -17.57
N TYR A 22 -1.60 7.90 -16.31
CA TYR A 22 -1.74 8.82 -15.20
C TYR A 22 -0.45 9.62 -14.90
N ARG A 23 0.50 9.65 -15.84
CA ARG A 23 1.79 10.36 -15.70
C ARG A 23 2.47 10.07 -14.36
N ALA A 24 2.42 8.80 -13.94
CA ALA A 24 2.79 8.41 -12.60
C ALA A 24 4.29 8.61 -12.35
N THR A 25 4.62 9.12 -11.16
CA THR A 25 6.00 9.22 -10.65
C THR A 25 6.13 8.35 -9.41
N ILE A 26 7.12 7.46 -9.42
CA ILE A 26 7.43 6.59 -8.29
C ILE A 26 8.66 7.17 -7.59
N ASP A 27 8.44 7.74 -6.41
CA ASP A 27 9.52 8.19 -5.53
C ASP A 27 9.81 7.10 -4.49
N VAL A 28 10.84 6.30 -4.78
CA VAL A 28 11.26 5.19 -3.91
C VAL A 28 11.83 5.70 -2.59
N GLY A 29 12.53 6.85 -2.59
CA GLY A 29 13.17 7.40 -1.40
C GLY A 29 12.15 7.93 -0.38
N ARG A 30 11.07 8.55 -0.88
CA ARG A 30 9.96 9.05 -0.05
C ARG A 30 8.87 8.01 0.18
N GLY A 31 8.88 6.92 -0.58
CA GLY A 31 7.87 5.87 -0.51
C GLY A 31 6.50 6.35 -0.99
N GLU A 32 6.50 7.17 -2.05
CA GLU A 32 5.29 7.79 -2.59
C GLU A 32 5.07 7.44 -4.06
N LEU A 33 3.81 7.23 -4.41
CA LEU A 33 3.32 7.14 -5.79
C LEU A 33 2.49 8.39 -6.08
N ILE A 34 2.93 9.19 -7.05
CA ILE A 34 2.26 10.42 -7.46
C ILE A 34 1.60 10.17 -8.82
N MET A 35 0.33 10.51 -8.97
CA MET A 35 -0.44 10.30 -10.21
C MET A 35 -1.30 11.51 -10.55
N ASP A 36 -1.43 11.82 -11.83
CA ASP A 36 -2.39 12.80 -12.37
C ASP A 36 -3.69 12.06 -12.72
N ILE A 37 -4.72 12.23 -11.89
CA ILE A 37 -6.02 11.61 -12.05
C ILE A 37 -7.04 12.70 -12.30
N LYS A 38 -7.62 12.72 -13.51
CA LYS A 38 -8.63 13.70 -13.93
C LYS A 38 -8.16 15.16 -13.81
N GLY A 39 -6.87 15.43 -14.04
CA GLY A 39 -6.29 16.77 -13.95
C GLY A 39 -5.90 17.17 -12.54
N GLU A 40 -6.02 16.27 -11.56
CA GLU A 40 -5.59 16.48 -10.19
C GLU A 40 -4.40 15.61 -9.85
N THR A 41 -3.38 16.19 -9.22
CA THR A 41 -2.27 15.42 -8.66
C THR A 41 -2.68 14.76 -7.35
N LYS A 42 -2.59 13.43 -7.29
CA LYS A 42 -2.81 12.61 -6.10
C LYS A 42 -1.49 11.98 -5.66
N VAL A 43 -1.27 11.96 -4.35
CA VAL A 43 -0.08 11.35 -3.73
C VAL A 43 -0.53 10.20 -2.84
N PHE A 44 -0.01 9.01 -3.10
CA PHE A 44 -0.27 7.80 -2.34
C PHE A 44 0.98 7.41 -1.57
N LYS A 45 0.84 7.18 -0.26
CA LYS A 45 1.93 6.63 0.55
C LYS A 45 1.96 5.12 0.38
N CYS A 46 3.09 4.59 -0.08
CA CYS A 46 3.28 3.17 -0.37
C CYS A 46 3.94 2.40 0.78
N VAL A 47 4.43 3.10 1.80
CA VAL A 47 4.98 2.52 3.03
C VAL A 47 3.96 2.70 4.15
N LYS A 48 3.64 1.60 4.85
CA LYS A 48 2.81 1.68 6.06
C LYS A 48 3.63 2.36 7.17
N PRO A 49 3.04 3.25 7.97
CA PRO A 49 3.66 3.62 9.24
C PRO A 49 3.76 2.35 10.08
N GLU A 50 4.94 2.08 10.64
CA GLU A 50 5.13 0.93 11.52
C GLU A 50 4.15 1.03 12.69
N SER A 51 3.23 0.06 12.80
CA SER A 51 2.47 -0.13 14.02
C SER A 51 3.47 -0.59 15.09
N LYS A 52 3.79 0.29 16.05
CA LYS A 52 4.45 -0.16 17.29
C LYS A 52 3.59 -1.29 17.84
N SER A 53 4.20 -2.45 18.03
CA SER A 53 3.57 -3.60 18.70
C SER A 53 2.95 -3.15 20.01
N GLU A 54 1.64 -3.30 20.15
CA GLU A 54 0.96 -3.18 21.43
C GLU A 54 1.42 -4.38 22.28
N GLU A 55 2.33 -4.11 23.21
CA GLU A 55 2.81 -5.07 24.20
C GLU A 55 1.60 -5.54 25.03
N ALA A 56 1.22 -6.81 24.87
CA ALA A 56 0.13 -7.40 25.63
C ALA A 56 0.47 -7.35 27.12
N LEU A 57 -0.27 -6.55 27.90
CA LEU A 57 -0.26 -6.68 29.35
C LEU A 57 -0.95 -8.01 29.72
N PRO A 58 -0.30 -8.92 30.47
CA PRO A 58 -1.02 -10.01 31.11
C PRO A 58 -1.82 -9.42 32.27
N SER A 59 -3.11 -9.15 32.05
CA SER A 59 -4.01 -8.82 33.16
C SER A 59 -4.26 -10.09 33.96
N GLN A 60 -3.65 -10.09 35.14
CA GLN A 60 -3.74 -11.09 36.19
C GLN A 60 -5.19 -11.51 36.47
N ALA A 61 -5.37 -12.80 36.71
CA ALA A 61 -6.59 -13.39 37.23
C ALA A 61 -6.94 -12.82 38.61
N LYS A 62 -8.24 -12.65 38.86
CA LYS A 62 -8.79 -12.58 40.21
C LYS A 62 -9.89 -13.63 40.34
#